data_AF-W3Y567-F1
#
_entry.id   AF-W3Y567-F1
#
_cell.length_a   1.000
_cell.length_b   1.000
_cell.length_c   1.000
_cell.angle_alpha   90.00
_cell.angle_beta   90.00
_cell.angle_gamma   90.00
#
_symmetry.space_group_name_H-M   'P 1'
#
loop_
_entity.id
_entity.type
_entity.pdbx_description
1 polymer ?
#
loop_
_entity_poly.entity_id
_entity_poly.type
_entity_poly.pdbx_seq_one_letter_code
_entity_poly.pdbx_strand_id
1 'polypeptide(L)'
;MRSLLSLLTYDNTMKLPTNCVITKVYFDLNGSEQVHCDVVKSDEKYITVCLSNHVGRLQVELLQLTRPLTIRQQSRTDDGSFTVSFSKESIIQFVTEVRDVNKIHREPPYIVPGLLILESLWNHYKENKGVTGLEVKYRSPMIADDRARIVVQPNGYSEGLVDDIVLFKFRVHHEYNSVCID
;
A
#
# COMPACT_ATOMS: atom_id res chain seq x y z
N MET A 1 11.78 0.30 5.81
CA MET A 1 10.32 0.17 5.66
C MET A 1 9.84 -1.25 5.94
N ARG A 2 10.47 -2.29 5.37
CA ARG A 2 10.10 -3.71 5.58
C ARG A 2 9.88 -4.16 7.03
N SER A 3 10.70 -3.72 7.98
CA SER A 3 10.52 -4.03 9.41
C SER A 3 9.19 -3.51 9.97
N LEU A 4 8.69 -2.38 9.47
CA LEU A 4 7.39 -1.83 9.84
C LEU A 4 6.25 -2.60 9.14
N LEU A 5 6.42 -2.91 7.85
CA LEU A 5 5.43 -3.68 7.07
C LEU A 5 5.22 -5.08 7.65
N SER A 6 6.30 -5.74 8.10
CA SER A 6 6.23 -7.07 8.72
C SER A 6 5.41 -7.11 10.01
N LEU A 7 5.27 -5.98 10.73
CA LEU A 7 4.44 -5.95 11.94
C LEU A 7 2.96 -6.21 11.63
N LEU A 8 2.48 -5.76 10.45
CA LEU A 8 1.11 -5.99 10.02
C LEU A 8 0.88 -7.44 9.60
N THR A 9 1.83 -8.00 8.85
CA THR A 9 1.66 -9.28 8.13
C THR A 9 2.07 -10.49 8.96
N TYR A 10 2.76 -10.28 10.08
CA TYR A 10 3.14 -11.36 10.97
C TYR A 10 1.94 -11.85 11.78
N ASP A 11 1.55 -13.11 11.54
CA ASP A 11 0.30 -13.78 11.96
C ASP A 11 -0.01 -13.69 13.47
N ASN A 12 1.00 -13.42 14.31
CA ASN A 12 0.84 -13.43 15.76
C ASN A 12 0.76 -12.05 16.44
N THR A 13 0.91 -10.95 15.70
CA THR A 13 1.05 -9.63 16.35
C THR A 13 -0.29 -8.99 16.73
N MET A 14 -1.32 -9.10 15.88
CA MET A 14 -2.56 -8.30 16.03
C MET A 14 -3.87 -9.10 16.02
N LYS A 15 -3.82 -10.42 15.76
CA LYS A 15 -5.01 -11.29 15.65
C LYS A 15 -6.11 -10.70 14.73
N LEU A 16 -5.70 -10.15 13.59
CA LEU A 16 -6.62 -9.56 12.61
C LEU A 16 -7.46 -10.66 11.93
N PRO A 17 -8.69 -10.35 11.48
CA PRO A 17 -9.47 -11.31 10.69
C PRO A 17 -8.74 -11.69 9.40
N THR A 18 -8.79 -12.97 9.07
CA THR A 18 -8.08 -13.53 7.90
C THR A 18 -8.71 -13.17 6.56
N ASN A 19 -9.95 -12.70 6.56
CA ASN A 19 -10.71 -12.26 5.39
C ASN A 19 -10.66 -10.73 5.19
N CYS A 20 -9.54 -10.08 5.53
CA CYS A 20 -9.36 -8.65 5.34
C CYS A 20 -8.58 -8.31 4.07
N VAL A 21 -8.86 -7.13 3.51
CA VAL A 21 -8.02 -6.51 2.48
C VAL A 21 -7.67 -5.08 2.86
N ILE A 22 -6.46 -4.66 2.50
CA ILE A 22 -6.02 -3.28 2.68
C ILE A 22 -6.75 -2.39 1.66
N THR A 23 -7.43 -1.36 2.15
CA THR A 23 -8.15 -0.39 1.32
C THR A 23 -7.48 0.98 1.30
N LYS A 24 -6.81 1.34 2.40
CA LYS A 24 -6.03 2.57 2.50
C LYS A 24 -4.80 2.35 3.36
N VAL A 25 -3.69 2.98 2.97
CA VAL A 25 -2.49 3.08 3.80
C VAL A 25 -1.98 4.51 3.79
N TYR A 26 -1.50 4.96 4.94
CA TYR A 26 -0.73 6.19 5.06
C TYR A 26 0.59 5.87 5.75
N PHE A 27 1.70 6.30 5.16
CA PHE A 27 3.03 6.20 5.73
C PHE A 27 3.62 7.60 5.92
N ASP A 28 4.28 7.83 7.04
CA ASP A 28 5.15 8.99 7.26
C ASP A 28 6.37 8.64 8.11
N LEU A 29 7.30 9.60 8.19
CA LEU A 29 8.54 9.46 8.94
C LEU A 29 8.36 9.68 10.46
N ASN A 30 7.13 9.89 10.95
CA ASN A 30 6.84 10.13 12.37
C ASN A 30 6.81 8.82 13.17
N GLY A 31 7.94 8.13 13.19
CA GLY A 31 8.13 6.88 13.90
C GLY A 31 8.25 7.03 15.41
N SER A 32 8.57 5.91 16.06
CA SER A 32 8.76 5.82 17.51
C SER A 32 9.99 4.96 17.82
N GLU A 33 10.69 5.25 18.92
CA GLU A 33 11.83 4.42 19.36
C GLU A 33 11.37 2.99 19.71
N GLN A 34 10.22 2.89 20.38
CA GLN A 34 9.58 1.62 20.70
C GLN A 34 8.70 1.15 19.54
N VAL A 35 8.52 -0.17 19.42
CA VAL A 35 7.57 -0.74 18.47
C VAL A 35 6.15 -0.61 19.04
N HIS A 36 5.27 0.09 18.32
CA HIS A 36 3.84 0.16 18.64
C HIS A 36 3.00 -0.50 17.55
N CYS A 37 1.90 -1.13 17.99
CA CYS A 37 1.07 -1.98 17.16
C CYS A 37 -0.34 -2.01 17.76
N ASP A 38 -1.20 -1.09 17.33
CA ASP A 38 -2.52 -0.88 17.93
C ASP A 38 -3.65 -0.97 16.91
N VAL A 39 -4.74 -1.62 17.30
CA VAL A 39 -6.03 -1.50 16.60
C VAL A 39 -6.70 -0.24 17.14
N VAL A 40 -6.64 0.85 16.37
CA VAL A 40 -7.13 2.17 16.78
C VAL A 40 -8.64 2.30 16.64
N LYS A 41 -9.22 1.61 15.66
CA LYS A 41 -10.67 1.57 15.44
C LYS A 41 -11.05 0.21 14.86
N SER A 42 -12.17 -0.33 15.32
CA SER A 42 -12.77 -1.55 14.75
C SER A 42 -14.28 -1.41 14.77
N ASP A 43 -14.90 -1.59 13.61
CA ASP A 43 -16.35 -1.76 13.46
C ASP A 43 -16.63 -3.04 12.64
N GLU A 44 -17.91 -3.33 12.37
CA GLU A 44 -18.33 -4.55 11.67
C GLU A 44 -17.68 -4.71 10.29
N LYS A 45 -17.26 -3.62 9.65
CA LYS A 45 -16.78 -3.60 8.27
C LYS A 45 -15.31 -3.19 8.16
N TYR A 46 -14.88 -2.22 8.95
CA TYR A 46 -13.55 -1.61 8.85
C TYR A 46 -12.74 -1.77 10.13
N ILE A 47 -11.45 -2.04 9.94
CA ILE A 47 -10.45 -2.06 11.02
C ILE A 47 -9.35 -1.08 10.65
N THR A 48 -9.05 -0.15 11.54
CA THR A 48 -7.90 0.76 11.41
C THR A 48 -6.82 0.32 12.37
N VAL A 49 -5.65 0.05 11.82
CA VAL A 49 -4.44 -0.33 12.52
C VAL A 49 -3.44 0.81 12.44
N CYS A 50 -2.74 1.09 13.54
CA CYS A 50 -1.58 1.97 13.55
C CYS A 50 -0.35 1.19 14.04
N LEU A 51 0.72 1.29 13.26
CA LEU A 51 2.01 0.66 13.54
C LEU A 51 3.07 1.76 13.56
N SER A 52 4.03 1.69 14.47
CA SER A 52 5.19 2.55 14.40
C SER A 52 6.44 1.86 14.93
N ASN A 53 7.58 2.23 14.36
CA ASN A 53 8.90 1.87 14.85
C ASN A 53 9.88 2.98 14.43
N HIS A 54 11.18 2.77 14.63
CA HIS A 54 12.21 3.77 14.34
C HIS A 54 12.28 4.20 12.86
N VAL A 55 11.64 3.46 11.94
CA VAL A 55 11.61 3.79 10.50
C VAL A 55 10.50 4.79 10.17
N GLY A 56 9.42 4.82 10.94
CA GLY A 56 8.25 5.63 10.63
C GLY A 56 6.98 5.07 11.23
N ARG A 57 5.86 5.63 10.79
CA ARG A 57 4.51 5.22 11.21
C ARG A 57 3.69 4.84 9.99
N LEU A 58 2.88 3.79 10.17
CA LEU A 58 1.98 3.24 9.18
C LEU A 58 0.57 3.19 9.76
N GLN A 59 -0.37 3.87 9.11
CA GLN A 59 -1.79 3.71 9.40
C GLN A 59 -2.43 2.92 8.26
N VAL A 60 -3.14 1.85 8.60
CA VAL A 60 -3.70 0.90 7.64
C VAL A 60 -5.19 0.74 7.90
N GLU A 61 -6.00 0.95 6.86
CA GLU A 61 -7.43 0.65 6.87
C GLU A 61 -7.67 -0.68 6.15
N LEU A 62 -8.27 -1.60 6.88
CA LEU A 62 -8.65 -2.93 6.42
C LEU A 62 -10.17 -2.98 6.25
N LEU A 63 -10.61 -3.63 5.19
CA LEU A 63 -12.00 -3.99 4.95
C LEU A 63 -12.18 -5.49 5.17
N GLN A 64 -13.09 -5.85 6.06
CA GLN A 64 -13.54 -7.22 6.24
C GLN A 64 -14.45 -7.62 5.06
N LEU A 65 -14.03 -8.63 4.31
CA LEU A 65 -14.76 -9.09 3.14
C LEU A 65 -15.91 -10.01 3.56
N THR A 66 -17.12 -9.65 3.13
CA THR A 66 -18.31 -10.52 3.24
C THR A 66 -18.49 -11.42 2.03
N ARG A 67 -17.72 -11.18 0.95
CA ARG A 67 -17.74 -11.94 -0.30
C ARG A 67 -16.32 -11.99 -0.90
N PRO A 68 -15.96 -13.04 -1.65
CA PRO A 68 -14.68 -13.08 -2.37
C PRO A 68 -14.54 -11.92 -3.36
N LEU A 69 -13.31 -11.45 -3.55
CA LEU A 69 -13.01 -10.45 -4.58
C LEU A 69 -13.12 -11.06 -5.98
N THR A 70 -13.68 -10.30 -6.92
CA THR A 70 -13.57 -10.61 -8.34
C THR A 70 -12.20 -10.17 -8.83
N ILE A 71 -11.36 -11.13 -9.21
CA ILE A 71 -9.97 -10.90 -9.63
C ILE A 71 -9.85 -11.27 -11.11
N ARG A 72 -9.25 -10.37 -11.89
CA ARG A 72 -8.91 -10.60 -13.30
C ARG A 72 -7.81 -11.66 -13.41
N GLN A 73 -7.83 -12.45 -14.49
CA GLN A 73 -6.94 -13.60 -14.67
C GLN A 73 -5.73 -13.35 -15.57
N GLN A 74 -5.79 -12.33 -16.44
CA GLN A 74 -4.73 -12.03 -17.40
C GLN A 74 -4.23 -10.62 -17.18
N SER A 75 -2.91 -10.44 -17.12
CA SER A 75 -2.26 -9.13 -16.97
C SER A 75 -2.59 -8.21 -18.14
N ARG A 76 -2.43 -6.90 -17.92
CA ARG A 76 -2.70 -5.86 -18.93
C ARG A 76 -1.54 -4.86 -18.95
N THR A 77 -1.32 -4.27 -20.11
CA THR A 77 -0.19 -3.38 -20.34
C THR A 77 -0.66 -2.07 -20.93
N ASP A 78 -0.34 -0.96 -20.28
CA ASP A 78 -0.52 0.39 -20.83
C ASP A 78 0.87 1.03 -21.02
N ASP A 79 1.17 1.47 -22.25
CA ASP A 79 2.46 2.03 -22.63
C ASP A 79 2.49 3.53 -22.27
N GLY A 80 2.97 3.83 -21.05
CA GLY A 80 3.14 5.18 -20.52
C GLY A 80 4.59 5.58 -20.25
N SER A 81 4.85 6.88 -20.09
CA SER A 81 6.18 7.42 -19.75
C SER A 81 6.66 7.03 -18.35
N PHE A 82 5.75 6.82 -17.40
CA PHE A 82 6.01 6.26 -16.09
C PHE A 82 5.01 5.14 -15.79
N THR A 83 5.53 3.92 -15.66
CA THR A 83 4.75 2.73 -15.34
C THR A 83 5.29 2.06 -14.09
N VAL A 84 4.39 1.57 -13.25
CA VAL A 84 4.69 0.67 -12.15
C VAL A 84 4.30 -0.75 -12.57
N SER A 85 5.20 -1.71 -12.38
CA SER A 85 4.98 -3.12 -12.73
C SER A 85 5.71 -4.00 -11.72
N PHE A 86 5.12 -5.15 -11.41
CA PHE A 86 5.67 -6.11 -10.45
C PHE A 86 5.62 -7.51 -11.05
N SER A 87 6.77 -8.16 -11.18
CA SER A 87 6.81 -9.56 -11.61
C SER A 87 6.41 -10.48 -10.46
N LYS A 88 6.00 -11.71 -10.80
CA LYS A 88 5.79 -12.79 -9.83
C LYS A 88 6.97 -12.93 -8.85
N GLU A 89 8.21 -12.91 -9.35
CA GLU A 89 9.41 -13.08 -8.54
C GLU A 89 9.54 -11.97 -7.51
N SER A 90 9.30 -10.72 -7.91
CA SER A 90 9.32 -9.56 -7.01
C SER A 90 8.25 -9.64 -5.91
N ILE A 91 7.06 -10.16 -6.25
CA ILE A 91 5.97 -10.38 -5.30
C ILE A 91 6.37 -11.47 -4.30
N ILE A 92 6.84 -12.62 -4.77
CA ILE A 92 7.23 -13.75 -3.93
C ILE A 92 8.38 -13.36 -3.00
N GLN A 93 9.37 -12.61 -3.51
CA GLN A 93 10.45 -12.07 -2.70
C GLN A 93 9.90 -11.15 -1.60
N PHE A 94 9.03 -10.19 -1.97
CA PHE A 94 8.45 -9.25 -1.02
C PHE A 94 7.73 -9.96 0.13
N VAL A 95 6.79 -10.86 -0.19
CA VAL A 95 5.98 -11.54 0.83
C VAL A 95 6.80 -12.48 1.71
N THR A 96 7.92 -12.99 1.19
CA THR A 96 8.86 -13.78 1.99
C THR A 96 9.60 -12.89 2.99
N GLU A 97 10.09 -11.73 2.55
CA GLU A 97 10.82 -10.78 3.40
C GLU A 97 9.94 -10.19 4.51
N VAL A 98 8.68 -9.86 4.22
CA VAL A 98 7.73 -9.34 5.24
C VAL A 98 6.96 -10.44 5.96
N ARG A 99 7.24 -11.72 5.66
CA ARG A 99 6.57 -12.89 6.25
C ARG A 99 5.05 -12.91 6.07
N ASP A 100 4.58 -12.36 4.95
CA ASP A 100 3.18 -12.45 4.56
C ASP A 100 2.92 -13.83 3.95
N VAL A 101 2.06 -14.60 4.61
CA VAL A 101 1.69 -15.96 4.21
C VAL A 101 0.39 -16.01 3.42
N ASN A 102 -0.22 -14.86 3.11
CA ASN A 102 -1.48 -14.82 2.38
C ASN A 102 -1.33 -15.42 0.97
N LYS A 103 -2.16 -16.44 0.70
CA LYS A 103 -2.10 -17.23 -0.54
C LYS A 103 -2.41 -16.42 -1.79
N ILE A 104 -3.19 -15.34 -1.68
CA ILE A 104 -3.57 -14.51 -2.84
C ILE A 104 -2.34 -13.89 -3.55
N HIS A 105 -1.22 -13.76 -2.84
CA HIS A 105 0.05 -13.25 -3.37
C HIS A 105 0.96 -14.36 -3.90
N ARG A 106 0.68 -15.62 -3.59
CA ARG A 106 1.55 -16.79 -3.83
C ARG A 106 0.99 -17.77 -4.87
N GLU A 107 -0.27 -17.61 -5.23
CA GLU A 107 -0.97 -18.43 -6.23
C GLU A 107 -1.41 -17.54 -7.42
N PRO A 108 -1.49 -18.09 -8.64
CA PRO A 108 -2.04 -17.37 -9.78
C PRO A 108 -3.41 -16.75 -9.46
N PRO A 109 -3.67 -15.49 -9.87
CA PRO A 109 -2.88 -14.65 -10.76
C PRO A 109 -1.78 -13.81 -10.08
N TYR A 110 -1.39 -14.13 -8.84
CA TYR A 110 -0.40 -13.41 -8.04
C TYR A 110 -0.78 -11.94 -7.83
N ILE A 111 -1.74 -11.70 -6.93
CA ILE A 111 -2.14 -10.33 -6.59
C ILE A 111 -0.95 -9.61 -5.96
N VAL A 112 -0.66 -8.39 -6.41
CA VAL A 112 0.39 -7.54 -5.85
C VAL A 112 -0.03 -7.11 -4.43
N PRO A 113 0.80 -7.32 -3.39
CA PRO A 113 0.55 -6.79 -2.06
C PRO A 113 0.44 -5.26 -2.10
N GLY A 114 -0.60 -4.69 -1.49
CA GLY A 114 -0.73 -3.23 -1.41
C GLY A 114 0.50 -2.57 -0.78
N LEU A 115 1.08 -3.20 0.24
CA LEU A 115 2.30 -2.72 0.89
C LEU A 115 3.54 -2.71 -0.04
N LEU A 116 3.59 -3.57 -1.06
CA LEU A 116 4.64 -3.53 -2.09
C LEU A 116 4.47 -2.32 -3.01
N ILE A 117 3.21 -2.00 -3.39
CA ILE A 117 2.89 -0.78 -4.15
C ILE A 117 3.30 0.46 -3.35
N LEU A 118 2.93 0.52 -2.06
CA LEU A 118 3.34 1.61 -1.17
C LEU A 118 4.86 1.80 -1.13
N GLU A 119 5.61 0.72 -0.91
CA GLU A 119 7.07 0.83 -0.81
C GLU A 119 7.71 1.26 -2.12
N SER A 120 7.23 0.74 -3.25
CA SER A 120 7.70 1.14 -4.58
C SER A 120 7.49 2.64 -4.82
N LEU A 121 6.30 3.15 -4.54
CA LEU A 121 5.98 4.57 -4.64
C LEU A 121 6.82 5.40 -3.67
N TRP A 122 6.97 4.98 -2.41
CA TRP A 122 7.79 5.69 -1.44
C TRP A 122 9.25 5.78 -1.90
N ASN A 123 9.84 4.68 -2.37
CA ASN A 123 11.22 4.69 -2.85
C ASN A 123 11.42 5.59 -4.08
N HIS A 124 10.39 5.77 -4.91
CA HIS A 124 10.43 6.68 -6.05
C HIS A 124 10.38 8.15 -5.61
N TYR A 125 9.54 8.50 -4.63
CA TYR A 125 9.27 9.90 -4.27
C TYR A 125 10.06 10.43 -3.08
N LYS A 126 10.61 9.59 -2.19
CA LYS A 126 11.20 10.01 -0.90
C LYS A 126 12.39 10.98 -1.02
N GLU A 127 13.12 10.94 -2.13
CA GLU A 127 14.27 11.83 -2.36
C GLU A 127 13.84 13.22 -2.88
N ASN A 128 12.56 13.40 -3.23
CA ASN A 128 12.04 14.70 -3.62
C ASN A 128 11.99 15.64 -2.41
N LYS A 129 12.37 16.90 -2.64
CA LYS A 129 12.44 17.90 -1.58
C LYS A 129 11.11 18.05 -0.84
N GLY A 130 11.20 17.96 0.49
CA GLY A 130 10.09 18.22 1.40
C GLY A 130 9.07 17.08 1.51
N VAL A 131 9.29 15.91 0.92
CA VAL A 131 8.37 14.77 1.08
C VAL A 131 8.40 14.25 2.52
N THR A 132 7.23 14.20 3.16
CA THR A 132 7.08 13.75 4.56
C THR A 132 6.20 12.52 4.71
N GLY A 133 5.38 12.21 3.71
CA GLY A 133 4.52 11.03 3.78
C GLY A 133 3.88 10.66 2.44
N LEU A 134 3.17 9.54 2.45
CA LEU A 134 2.52 8.96 1.29
C LEU A 134 1.20 8.31 1.71
N GLU A 135 0.09 8.76 1.11
CA GLU A 135 -1.23 8.12 1.22
C GLU A 135 -1.47 7.28 -0.05
N VAL A 136 -1.93 6.04 0.09
CA VAL A 136 -2.39 5.18 -1.01
C VAL A 136 -3.78 4.63 -0.68
N LYS A 137 -4.71 4.69 -1.66
CA LYS A 137 -6.05 4.12 -1.62
C LYS A 137 -6.18 3.07 -2.72
N TYR A 138 -6.42 1.82 -2.35
CA TYR A 138 -6.55 0.70 -3.29
C TYR A 138 -8.00 0.59 -3.76
N ARG A 139 -8.18 0.49 -5.08
CA ARG A 139 -9.50 0.50 -5.74
C ARG A 139 -9.79 -0.79 -6.47
N SER A 140 -8.77 -1.43 -7.03
CA SER A 140 -8.88 -2.74 -7.69
C SER A 140 -7.58 -3.52 -7.54
N PRO A 141 -7.64 -4.87 -7.50
CA PRO A 141 -6.43 -5.69 -7.42
C PRO A 141 -5.54 -5.48 -8.64
N MET A 142 -4.27 -5.18 -8.39
CA MET A 142 -3.20 -5.30 -9.38
C MET A 142 -2.68 -6.73 -9.32
N ILE A 143 -2.42 -7.35 -10.48
CA ILE A 143 -1.85 -8.71 -10.57
C ILE A 143 -0.43 -8.64 -11.14
N ALA A 144 0.31 -9.75 -11.05
CA ALA A 144 1.65 -9.83 -11.61
C ALA A 144 1.67 -9.42 -13.09
N ASP A 145 2.72 -8.71 -13.46
CA ASP A 145 3.01 -8.23 -14.82
C ASP A 145 2.01 -7.22 -15.39
N ASP A 146 1.06 -6.73 -14.58
CA ASP A 146 0.34 -5.50 -14.93
C ASP A 146 1.33 -4.34 -15.06
N ARG A 147 1.24 -3.58 -16.16
CA ARG A 147 1.97 -2.32 -16.31
C ARG A 147 1.00 -1.16 -16.10
N ALA A 148 0.99 -0.67 -14.86
CA ALA A 148 0.12 0.42 -14.46
C ALA A 148 0.76 1.77 -14.79
N ARG A 149 0.16 2.55 -15.70
CA ARG A 149 0.58 3.93 -15.97
C ARG A 149 0.17 4.83 -14.82
N ILE A 150 1.06 5.74 -14.44
CA ILE A 150 0.77 6.75 -13.42
C ILE A 150 0.30 8.06 -14.07
N VAL A 151 -0.84 8.57 -13.61
CA VAL A 151 -1.44 9.81 -14.09
C VAL A 151 -1.61 10.79 -12.95
N VAL A 152 -1.04 11.98 -13.09
CA VAL A 152 -1.23 13.08 -12.13
C VAL A 152 -2.57 13.75 -12.42
N GLN A 153 -3.44 13.79 -11.41
CA GLN A 153 -4.75 14.41 -11.50
C GLN A 153 -4.71 15.89 -11.03
N PRO A 154 -5.57 16.76 -11.56
CA PRO A 154 -5.61 18.18 -11.17
C PRO A 154 -5.89 18.44 -9.68
N ASN A 155 -6.48 17.46 -8.98
CA ASN A 155 -6.86 17.55 -7.56
C ASN A 155 -5.71 17.20 -6.59
N GLY A 156 -4.48 17.06 -7.09
CA GLY A 156 -3.30 16.74 -6.29
C GLY A 156 -3.23 15.28 -5.82
N TYR A 157 -4.00 14.38 -6.42
CA TYR A 157 -3.77 12.93 -6.35
C TYR A 157 -3.13 12.46 -7.66
N SER A 158 -2.47 11.31 -7.60
CA SER A 158 -2.07 10.54 -8.76
C SER A 158 -2.81 9.22 -8.78
N GLU A 159 -3.00 8.63 -9.96
CA GLU A 159 -3.72 7.38 -10.15
C GLU A 159 -2.83 6.38 -10.89
N GLY A 160 -2.78 5.14 -10.39
CA GLY A 160 -2.23 4.00 -11.11
C GLY A 160 -3.35 3.30 -11.87
N LEU A 161 -3.23 3.31 -13.20
CA LEU A 161 -4.25 2.85 -14.13
C LEU A 161 -3.71 1.74 -15.01
N VAL A 162 -4.55 0.76 -15.32
CA VAL A 162 -4.31 -0.19 -16.41
C VAL A 162 -5.56 -0.28 -17.27
N ASP A 163 -5.42 0.04 -18.56
CA ASP A 163 -6.55 0.43 -19.42
C ASP A 163 -7.39 1.54 -18.74
N ASP A 164 -8.70 1.31 -18.58
CA ASP A 164 -9.64 2.20 -17.87
C ASP A 164 -9.84 1.83 -16.39
N ILE A 165 -9.07 0.87 -15.85
CA ILE A 165 -9.22 0.39 -14.47
C ILE A 165 -8.29 1.17 -13.56
N VAL A 166 -8.87 1.91 -12.61
CA VAL A 166 -8.12 2.51 -11.49
C VAL A 166 -7.75 1.42 -10.50
N LEU A 167 -6.46 1.09 -10.42
CA LEU A 167 -5.93 0.12 -9.45
C LEU A 167 -5.75 0.77 -8.08
N PHE A 168 -5.16 1.95 -8.05
CA PHE A 168 -4.93 2.72 -6.81
C PHE A 168 -4.88 4.22 -7.08
N LYS A 169 -5.13 5.01 -6.05
CA LYS A 169 -4.87 6.44 -6.01
C LYS A 169 -3.84 6.73 -4.94
N PHE A 170 -2.94 7.67 -5.15
CA PHE A 170 -1.97 8.06 -4.12
C PHE A 170 -1.74 9.55 -4.08
N ARG A 171 -1.27 10.03 -2.94
CA ARG A 171 -0.87 11.42 -2.72
C ARG A 171 0.43 11.44 -1.95
N VAL A 172 1.42 12.13 -2.49
CA VAL A 172 2.65 12.46 -1.79
C VAL A 172 2.39 13.69 -0.93
N HIS A 173 2.72 13.58 0.35
CA HIS A 173 2.61 14.68 1.30
C HIS A 173 3.95 15.38 1.41
N HIS A 174 3.90 16.71 1.39
CA HIS A 174 5.07 17.55 1.59
C HIS A 174 4.91 18.34 2.89
N GLU A 175 6.02 18.62 3.56
CA GLU A 175 6.17 19.76 4.45
C GLU A 175 5.89 21.01 3.61
N TYR A 176 4.64 21.46 3.59
CA TYR A 176 4.40 22.85 3.24
C TYR A 176 5.06 23.66 4.34
N ASN A 177 6.00 24.54 3.97
CA ASN A 177 6.32 25.71 4.77
C ASN A 177 4.99 26.26 5.27
N SER A 178 4.70 26.08 6.56
CA SER A 178 3.83 26.96 7.28
C SER A 178 4.44 28.34 7.13
N VAL A 179 4.09 29.02 6.05
CA VAL A 179 4.15 30.47 5.99
C VAL A 179 3.12 30.87 7.03
N CYS A 180 3.59 31.03 8.27
CA CYS A 180 2.95 31.92 9.21
C CYS A 180 2.85 33.24 8.46
N ILE A 181 1.65 33.55 7.98
CA ILE A 181 1.28 34.92 7.73
C ILE A 181 1.04 35.48 9.14
N ASP A 182 2.08 36.07 9.70
CA ASP A 182 1.92 37.08 10.75
C ASP A 182 1.31 38.35 10.14
#